data_AF-A0A451BSA2-F1
#
_entry.id   AF-A0A451BSA2-F1
#
_cell.length_a   1.000
_cell.length_b   1.000
_cell.length_c   1.000
_cell.angle_alpha   90.00
_cell.angle_beta   90.00
_cell.angle_gamma   90.00
#
_symmetry.space_group_name_H-M   'P 1'
#
loop_
_entity.id
_entity.type
_entity.pdbx_description
1 polymer ?
#
loop_
_entity_poly.entity_id
_entity_poly.type
_entity_poly.pdbx_seq_one_letter_code
_entity_poly.pdbx_strand_id
1 'polypeptide(L)' 'MDLRPYQLECLQAIDAKLDQGINRQLVVLPTGSGKTVIFSELIHRKKLKTLVIAHRIELLQQAKDKL' A
#
# COMPACT_ATOMS: atom_id res chain seq x y z
N MET A 1 -10.07 -8.33 -6.47
CA MET A 1 -8.84 -8.82 -7.12
C MET A 1 -8.08 -9.58 -6.07
N ASP A 2 -7.65 -10.80 -6.36
CA ASP A 2 -6.85 -11.56 -5.40
C ASP A 2 -5.42 -11.02 -5.37
N LEU A 3 -4.91 -10.80 -4.16
CA LEU A 3 -3.54 -10.35 -3.95
C LEU A 3 -2.57 -11.51 -4.21
N ARG A 4 -1.43 -11.19 -4.82
CA ARG A 4 -0.34 -12.17 -4.94
C ARG A 4 0.26 -12.46 -3.56
N PRO A 5 0.82 -13.66 -3.32
CA PRO A 5 1.37 -14.03 -2.01
C PRO A 5 2.34 -12.99 -1.42
N TYR A 6 3.25 -12.44 -2.23
CA TYR A 6 4.20 -11.42 -1.77
C TYR A 6 3.53 -10.08 -1.40
N GLN A 7 2.39 -9.75 -2.01
CA GLN A 7 1.64 -8.54 -1.68
C GLN A 7 0.96 -8.72 -0.32
N LEU A 8 0.42 -9.91 -0.06
CA LEU A 8 -0.15 -10.26 1.23
C LEU A 8 0.91 -10.27 2.33
N GLU A 9 2.07 -10.90 2.07
CA GLU A 9 3.21 -10.91 2.99
C GLU A 9 3.69 -9.48 3.31
N CYS A 10 3.77 -8.62 2.29
CA CYS A 10 4.12 -7.21 2.48
C CYS A 10 3.12 -6.49 3.41
N LEU A 11 1.81 -6.72 3.24
CA LEU A 11 0.78 -6.12 4.10
C LEU A 11 0.85 -6.66 5.54
N GLN A 12 1.04 -7.96 5.70
CA GLN A 12 1.20 -8.59 7.01
C GLN A 12 2.44 -8.06 7.75
N ALA A 13 3.54 -7.84 7.03
CA ALA A 13 4.75 -7.24 7.60
C ALA A 13 4.51 -5.80 8.07
N ILE A 14 3.74 -5.01 7.32
CA ILE A 14 3.35 -3.64 7.71
C ILE A 14 2.52 -3.67 8.99
N ASP A 15 1.50 -4.54 9.04
CA ASP A 15 0.60 -4.68 10.19
C ASP A 15 1.36 -5.12 11.45
N ALA A 16 2.20 -6.15 11.35
CA ALA A 16 3.00 -6.62 12.48
C ALA A 16 3.93 -5.54 13.06
N LYS A 17 4.45 -4.65 12.20
CA LYS A 17 5.29 -3.52 12.63
C LYS A 17 4.47 -2.39 13.26
N LEU A 18 3.27 -2.13 12.76
CA LEU A 18 2.33 -1.20 13.40
C LEU A 18 1.95 -1.68 14.80
N ASP A 19 1.66 -2.97 14.98
CA ASP A 19 1.32 -3.56 16.28
C ASP A 19 2.48 -3.46 17.29
N GLN A 20 3.72 -3.39 16.80
CA GLN A 20 4.93 -3.13 17.58
C GLN A 20 5.16 -1.63 17.87
N GLY A 21 4.26 -0.74 17.46
CA GLY A 21 4.38 0.72 17.61
C GLY A 21 5.29 1.39 16.57
N ILE A 22 5.72 0.68 15.52
CA ILE A 22 6.59 1.22 14.48
C ILE A 22 5.72 1.89 13.41
N ASN A 23 5.51 3.20 13.59
CA ASN A 23 4.63 4.01 12.74
C ASN A 23 5.31 4.58 11.49
N ARG A 24 6.65 4.57 11.42
CA ARG A 24 7.43 5.04 10.26
C ARG A 24 8.08 3.85 9.59
N GLN A 25 7.55 3.45 8.44
CA GLN A 25 7.99 2.24 7.74
C GLN A 25 8.40 2.57 6.30
N LEU A 26 9.45 1.92 5.82
CA LEU A 26 9.91 2.00 4.43
C LEU A 26 9.67 0.65 3.75
N VAL A 27 8.84 0.63 2.71
CA VAL A 27 8.56 -0.56 1.90
C VAL A 27 9.35 -0.47 0.60
N VAL A 28 10.28 -1.41 0.40
CA VAL A 28 11.11 -1.51 -0.81
C VAL A 28 10.58 -2.61 -1.70
N LEU A 29 10.17 -2.24 -2.92
CA LEU A 29 9.67 -3.17 -3.93
C LEU A 29 10.18 -2.74 -5.31
N PRO A 30 10.39 -3.66 -6.27
CA PRO A 30 10.79 -3.32 -7.62
C PRO A 30 9.68 -2.60 -8.41
N THR A 31 10.01 -2.00 -9.55
CA THR A 31 8.99 -1.49 -10.48
C THR A 31 8.14 -2.64 -11.02
N GLY A 32 6.86 -2.39 -11.34
CA GLY A 32 5.94 -3.44 -11.80
C GLY A 32 5.44 -4.41 -10.72
N SER A 33 5.93 -4.35 -9.48
CA SER A 33 5.48 -5.21 -8.38
C SER A 33 4.05 -4.95 -7.89
N GLY A 34 3.45 -3.83 -8.32
CA GLY A 34 2.12 -3.42 -7.86
C GLY A 34 2.14 -2.62 -6.56
N LYS A 35 3.13 -1.73 -6.35
CA LYS A 35 3.16 -0.81 -5.20
C LYS A 35 1.82 -0.08 -4.98
N THR A 36 1.16 0.33 -6.06
CA THR A 36 -0.18 0.95 -6.03
C THR A 36 -1.24 0.02 -5.46
N VAL A 37 -1.25 -1.25 -5.87
CA VAL A 37 -2.21 -2.24 -5.35
C VAL A 37 -2.01 -2.43 -3.84
N ILE A 38 -0.76 -2.50 -3.38
CA ILE A 38 -0.44 -2.69 -1.96
C ILE A 38 -0.92 -1.49 -1.12
N PHE A 39 -0.61 -0.25 -1.50
CA PHE A 39 -1.06 0.88 -0.69
C PHE A 39 -2.58 1.10 -0.79
N SER A 40 -3.21 0.85 -1.93
CA SER A 40 -4.68 0.92 -2.06
C SER A 40 -5.37 -0.09 -1.14
N GLU A 41 -4.86 -1.33 -1.11
CA GLU A 41 -5.37 -2.37 -0.22
C GLU A 41 -5.14 -2.02 1.25
N LEU A 42 -3.98 -1.46 1.60
CA LEU A 42 -3.71 -0.99 2.97
C LEU A 42 -4.72 0.08 3.41
N ILE A 43 -4.99 1.06 2.54
CA ILE A 43 -5.99 2.11 2.78
C ILE A 43 -7.38 1.49 2.98
N HIS A 44 -7.76 0.55 2.12
CA HIS A 44 -9.04 -0.15 2.18
C HIS A 44 -9.20 -0.92 3.51
N ARG A 45 -8.18 -1.65 3.95
CA ARG A 45 -8.20 -2.43 5.20
C ARG A 45 -8.26 -1.55 6.44
N LYS A 46 -7.48 -0.48 6.47
CA LYS A 46 -7.35 0.37 7.66
C LYS A 46 -8.55 1.30 7.84
N LYS A 47 -9.28 1.64 6.76
CA LYS A 47 -10.43 2.55 6.79
C LYS A 47 -10.12 3.90 7.47
N LEU A 48 -8.87 4.37 7.31
CA LEU A 48 -8.40 5.63 7.86
C LEU A 48 -8.38 6.72 6.78
N LYS A 49 -8.59 7.97 7.19
CA LYS A 49 -8.32 9.12 6.33
C LYS A 49 -6.84 9.09 5.93
N THR A 50 -6.59 8.92 4.63
CA THR A 50 -5.23 8.74 4.11
C THR A 50 -4.88 9.83 3.11
N LEU A 51 -3.68 10.40 3.24
CA LEU A 51 -3.09 11.31 2.28
C LEU A 51 -2.01 10.56 1.49
N VAL A 52 -2.20 10.42 0.18
CA VAL A 52 -1.20 9.86 -0.73
C VAL A 52 -0.50 11.01 -1.46
N ILE A 53 0.82 11.11 -1.30
CA ILE A 53 1.64 12.12 -1.97
C ILE A 53 2.47 11.42 -3.04
N ALA A 54 2.34 11.87 -4.28
CA ALA A 54 3.12 11.38 -5.41
C ALA A 54 3.63 12.57 -6.23
N HIS A 55 4.81 12.42 -6.84
CA HIS A 55 5.41 13.48 -7.65
C HIS A 55 4.76 13.62 -9.04
N ARG A 56 4.05 12.59 -9.54
CA ARG A 56 3.36 12.62 -10.83
C ARG A 56 1.90 12.17 -10.71
N ILE A 57 1.00 12.97 -11.31
CA ILE A 57 -0.46 12.83 -11.25
C ILE A 57 -0.97 11.51 -11.84
N GLU A 58 -0.24 10.91 -12.79
CA GLU A 58 -0.63 9.67 -13.48
C GLU A 58 -0.83 8.48 -12.52
N LEU A 59 -0.08 8.45 -11.41
CA LEU A 59 -0.20 7.42 -10.38
C LEU A 59 -1.45 7.59 -9.51
N LEU A 60 -1.91 8.84 -9.33
CA LEU A 60 -3.13 9.15 -8.56
C LEU A 60 -4.39 8.78 -9.34
N GLN A 61 -4.38 9.00 -10.67
CA GLN A 61 -5.49 8.61 -11.53
C GLN A 61 -5.69 7.09 -11.54
N GLN A 62 -4.61 6.31 -11.64
CA GLN A 62 -4.66 4.84 -11.58
C GLN A 62 -5.09 4.29 -10.20
N ALA A 63 -4.82 5.02 -9.12
CA ALA A 63 -5.27 4.64 -7.79
C ALA A 63 -6.77 4.90 -7.59
N LYS A 64 -7.30 5.99 -8.18
CA LYS A 64 -8.73 6.31 -8.16
C LYS A 64 -9.57 5.25 -8.86
N ASP A 65 -9.12 4.74 -10.01
CA ASP A 65 -9.88 3.74 -10.78
C ASP A 65 -9.84 2.32 -10.16
N LYS A 66 -8.99 2.11 -9.14
CA LYS A 66 -8.83 0.81 -8.44
C LYS A 66 -9.35 0.80 -7.00
N LEU A 67 -9.78 1.95 -6.47
CA LEU A 67 -10.50 2.08 -5.20
C LEU A 67 -11.99 1.89 -5.44
#